data_AF-A0A7C5DIH5-F1
#
_entry.id   AF-A0A7C5DIH5-F1
#
_cell.length_a   1.000
_cell.length_b   1.000
_cell.length_c   1.000
_cell.angle_alpha   90.00
_cell.angle_beta   90.00
_cell.angle_gamma   90.00
#
_symmetry.space_group_name_H-M   'P 1'
#
loop_
_entity.id
_entity.type
_entity.pdbx_description
1 polymer ?
#
loop_
_entity_poly.entity_id
_entity_poly.type
_entity_poly.pdbx_seq_one_letter_code
_entity_poly.pdbx_strand_id
1 'polypeptide(L)'
;MKARTALLNLVLILILFISLFLISSCKEEPECTKSSDCITSNPCFLGKCRNGRCVSTPKPNCCGNGQCESQAGENKCICPEDCGRCEGKVKFNVSTYRGLQEKEARYARFICEDKKCVVGVAPDDVSVLRLTDEIDVRGGFKADILVTVNNPFDTWRDKLSVEVALKDLDPDVVGGVTFTNIRVLSGNELLGRKLGVNKKLEDIGDIFTEEFELVSAQSLVEEEKSIDVELDYEYVVLERGEEVVKRSSRKIRLSKKIMLVVP
;
A
#
# COMPACT_ATOMS: atom_id res chain seq x y z
N MET A 1 -37.10 15.86 -87.99
CA MET A 1 -37.19 15.66 -86.53
C MET A 1 -36.71 14.29 -86.02
N LYS A 2 -36.83 13.18 -86.78
CA LYS A 2 -36.39 11.83 -86.34
C LYS A 2 -34.86 11.62 -86.18
N ALA A 3 -34.01 12.40 -86.86
CA ALA A 3 -32.56 12.25 -86.76
C ALA A 3 -31.94 12.81 -85.47
N ARG A 4 -32.59 13.82 -84.83
CA ARG A 4 -32.10 14.43 -83.58
C ARG A 4 -32.33 13.53 -82.36
N THR A 5 -33.43 12.78 -82.33
CA THR A 5 -33.72 11.81 -81.27
C THR A 5 -32.82 10.58 -81.33
N ALA A 6 -32.43 10.13 -82.54
CA ALA A 6 -31.47 9.04 -82.70
C ALA A 6 -30.06 9.41 -82.20
N LEU A 7 -29.59 10.63 -82.46
CA LEU A 7 -28.30 11.12 -81.98
C LEU A 7 -28.28 11.27 -80.44
N LEU A 8 -29.36 11.78 -79.85
CA LEU A 8 -29.47 11.94 -78.39
C LEU A 8 -29.48 10.57 -77.67
N ASN A 9 -30.21 9.58 -78.21
CA ASN A 9 -30.23 8.23 -77.67
C ASN A 9 -28.87 7.53 -77.79
N LEU A 10 -28.14 7.77 -78.89
CA LEU A 10 -26.79 7.22 -79.08
C LEU A 10 -25.78 7.83 -78.08
N VAL A 11 -25.87 9.13 -77.81
CA VAL A 11 -25.03 9.81 -76.81
C VAL A 11 -25.35 9.33 -75.39
N LEU A 12 -26.62 9.12 -75.04
CA LEU A 12 -27.02 8.57 -73.74
C LEU A 12 -26.52 7.14 -73.53
N ILE A 13 -26.59 6.29 -74.57
CA ILE A 13 -26.04 4.93 -74.51
C ILE A 13 -24.51 4.96 -74.36
N LEU A 14 -23.82 5.87 -75.05
CA LEU A 14 -22.37 6.04 -74.93
C LEU A 14 -21.97 6.49 -73.52
N ILE A 15 -22.68 7.46 -72.92
CA ILE A 15 -22.42 7.93 -71.55
C ILE A 15 -22.67 6.81 -70.53
N LEU A 16 -23.71 5.98 -70.74
CA LEU A 16 -24.01 4.85 -69.87
C LEU A 16 -22.94 3.74 -69.97
N PHE A 17 -22.39 3.50 -71.17
CA PHE A 17 -21.26 2.59 -71.34
C PHE A 17 -19.97 3.13 -70.70
N ILE A 18 -19.70 4.44 -70.84
CA ILE A 18 -18.51 5.06 -70.23
C ILE A 18 -18.62 5.04 -68.69
N SER A 19 -19.79 5.28 -68.12
CA SER A 19 -19.98 5.21 -66.65
C SER A 19 -19.84 3.78 -66.12
N LEU A 20 -20.31 2.75 -66.85
CA LEU A 20 -20.08 1.34 -66.52
C LEU A 20 -18.58 0.97 -66.54
N PHE A 21 -17.81 1.50 -67.47
CA PHE A 21 -16.37 1.29 -67.53
C PHE A 21 -15.63 1.94 -66.35
N LEU A 22 -16.03 3.15 -65.92
CA LEU A 22 -15.41 3.84 -64.79
C LEU A 22 -15.63 3.14 -63.44
N ILE A 23 -16.73 2.39 -63.26
CA ILE A 23 -16.99 1.67 -62.00
C ILE A 23 -16.13 0.38 -61.89
N SER A 24 -15.67 -0.17 -63.02
CA SER A 24 -14.89 -1.42 -63.06
C SER A 24 -13.39 -1.29 -62.73
N SER A 25 -12.86 -0.06 -62.60
CA SER A 25 -11.41 0.19 -62.47
C SER A 25 -10.94 0.55 -61.05
N CYS A 26 -11.81 0.57 -60.05
CA CYS A 26 -11.38 0.66 -58.65
C CYS A 26 -11.02 -0.72 -58.08
N LYS A 27 -10.02 -1.40 -58.68
CA LYS A 27 -9.33 -2.48 -57.97
C LYS A 27 -8.33 -1.81 -57.04
N GLU A 28 -8.67 -1.66 -55.77
CA GLU A 28 -7.70 -1.30 -54.74
C GLU A 28 -6.54 -2.29 -54.83
N GLU A 29 -5.34 -1.80 -55.14
CA GLU A 29 -4.14 -2.64 -55.08
C GLU A 29 -3.98 -3.15 -53.65
N PRO A 30 -3.63 -4.44 -53.47
CA PRO A 30 -3.45 -4.99 -52.13
C PRO A 30 -2.29 -4.27 -51.44
N GLU A 31 -2.53 -3.82 -50.22
CA GLU A 31 -1.55 -3.18 -49.33
C GLU A 31 -0.35 -4.11 -49.06
N CYS A 32 -0.59 -5.42 -49.01
CA CYS A 32 0.43 -6.42 -48.70
C CYS A 32 0.26 -7.70 -49.53
N THR A 33 1.35 -8.45 -49.66
CA THR A 33 1.33 -9.79 -50.27
C THR A 33 1.81 -10.88 -49.31
N LYS A 34 2.67 -10.52 -48.36
CA LYS A 34 3.23 -11.41 -47.33
C LYS A 34 3.16 -10.75 -45.97
N SER A 35 3.14 -11.56 -44.90
CA SER A 35 3.14 -11.03 -43.54
C SER A 35 4.41 -10.23 -43.18
N SER A 36 5.54 -10.49 -43.85
CA SER A 36 6.77 -9.70 -43.71
C SER A 36 6.61 -8.25 -44.17
N ASP A 37 5.64 -7.99 -45.04
CA ASP A 37 5.35 -6.65 -45.57
C ASP A 37 4.61 -5.80 -44.51
N CYS A 38 3.99 -6.45 -43.52
CA CYS A 38 3.23 -5.81 -42.44
C CYS A 38 4.13 -5.55 -41.22
N ILE A 39 4.92 -4.48 -41.27
CA ILE A 39 5.75 -4.04 -40.15
C ILE A 39 4.88 -3.35 -39.10
N THR A 40 4.85 -3.88 -37.88
CA THR A 40 4.18 -3.23 -36.75
C THR A 40 5.20 -2.36 -35.99
N SER A 41 4.82 -1.12 -35.67
CA SER A 41 5.66 -0.22 -34.86
C SER A 41 5.78 -0.70 -33.40
N ASN A 42 4.78 -1.44 -32.92
CA ASN A 42 4.78 -2.03 -31.59
C ASN A 42 5.22 -3.51 -31.67
N PRO A 43 6.27 -3.92 -30.94
CA PRO A 43 6.79 -5.28 -30.95
C PRO A 43 5.82 -6.32 -30.36
N CYS A 44 4.82 -5.88 -29.60
CA CYS A 44 3.76 -6.72 -29.04
C CYS A 44 2.59 -6.97 -29.99
N PHE A 45 2.67 -6.51 -31.24
CA PHE A 45 1.76 -6.90 -32.30
C PHE A 45 2.48 -7.75 -33.36
N LEU A 46 1.74 -8.65 -33.98
CA LEU A 46 2.12 -9.41 -35.17
C LEU A 46 1.31 -8.90 -36.35
N GLY A 47 2.00 -8.28 -37.30
CA GLY A 47 1.42 -7.96 -38.61
C GLY A 47 1.24 -9.24 -39.43
N LYS A 48 0.03 -9.44 -39.97
CA LYS A 48 -0.29 -10.54 -40.88
C LYS A 48 -1.03 -9.99 -42.09
N CYS A 49 -0.62 -10.41 -43.28
CA CYS A 49 -1.35 -10.06 -44.48
C CYS A 49 -2.58 -10.98 -44.63
N ARG A 50 -3.79 -10.40 -44.62
CA ARG A 50 -5.04 -11.13 -44.83
C ARG A 50 -5.86 -10.43 -45.91
N ASN A 51 -6.15 -11.15 -47.00
CA ASN A 51 -6.91 -10.63 -48.15
C ASN A 51 -6.33 -9.32 -48.72
N GLY A 52 -5.00 -9.23 -48.78
CA GLY A 52 -4.30 -8.05 -49.29
C GLY A 52 -4.28 -6.84 -48.35
N ARG A 53 -4.68 -7.00 -47.08
CA ARG A 53 -4.64 -5.94 -46.05
C ARG A 53 -3.78 -6.36 -44.87
N CYS A 54 -3.02 -5.42 -44.30
CA CYS A 54 -2.25 -5.68 -43.09
C CYS A 54 -3.15 -5.67 -41.86
N VAL A 55 -3.22 -6.81 -41.17
CA VAL A 55 -3.97 -6.97 -39.93
C VAL A 55 -2.99 -7.20 -38.79
N SER A 56 -3.01 -6.32 -37.80
CA SER A 56 -2.23 -6.46 -36.57
C SER A 56 -2.99 -7.32 -35.56
N THR A 57 -2.31 -8.34 -35.02
CA THR A 57 -2.84 -9.20 -33.96
C THR A 57 -1.96 -9.09 -32.71
N PRO A 58 -2.52 -8.90 -31.51
CA PRO A 58 -1.72 -8.82 -30.29
C PRO A 58 -0.98 -10.14 -30.02
N LYS A 59 0.26 -10.05 -29.57
CA LYS A 59 1.05 -11.18 -29.07
C LYS A 59 0.69 -11.43 -27.61
N PRO A 60 0.49 -12.70 -27.20
CA PRO A 60 0.25 -13.01 -25.80
C PRO A 60 1.51 -12.79 -24.95
N ASN A 61 1.31 -12.51 -23.67
CA ASN A 61 2.33 -12.24 -22.65
C ASN A 61 3.32 -11.15 -23.09
N CYS A 62 2.79 -10.00 -23.52
CA CYS A 62 3.59 -8.91 -24.07
C CYS A 62 2.99 -7.56 -23.72
N CYS A 63 3.67 -6.83 -22.83
CA CYS A 63 3.23 -5.51 -22.38
C CYS A 63 3.21 -4.46 -23.48
N GLY A 64 2.08 -3.77 -23.59
CA GLY A 64 1.76 -2.80 -24.63
C GLY A 64 0.89 -3.40 -25.74
N ASN A 65 0.34 -4.62 -25.57
CA ASN A 65 -0.59 -5.22 -26.54
C ASN A 65 -2.07 -4.77 -26.33
N GLY A 66 -2.34 -4.00 -25.28
CA GLY A 66 -3.65 -3.52 -24.86
C GLY A 66 -4.51 -4.55 -24.12
N GLN A 67 -3.95 -5.69 -23.73
CA GLN A 67 -4.65 -6.80 -23.05
C GLN A 67 -3.91 -7.19 -21.77
N CYS A 68 -4.55 -6.99 -20.62
CA CYS A 68 -3.99 -7.45 -19.35
C CYS A 68 -4.17 -8.96 -19.17
N GLU A 69 -3.10 -9.74 -19.37
CA GLU A 69 -3.15 -11.21 -19.38
C GLU A 69 -2.79 -11.80 -18.01
N SER A 70 -3.71 -11.75 -17.04
CA SER A 70 -3.45 -12.23 -15.66
C SER A 70 -2.98 -13.70 -15.58
N GLN A 71 -3.39 -14.55 -16.52
CA GLN A 71 -2.97 -15.96 -16.58
C GLN A 71 -1.47 -16.12 -16.94
N ALA A 72 -0.89 -15.12 -17.61
CA ALA A 72 0.54 -15.06 -17.89
C ALA A 72 1.34 -14.37 -16.77
N GLY A 73 0.65 -13.92 -15.71
CA GLY A 73 1.24 -13.22 -14.57
C GLY A 73 1.26 -11.70 -14.71
N GLU A 74 0.67 -11.13 -15.77
CA GLU A 74 0.56 -9.68 -15.92
C GLU A 74 -0.38 -9.07 -14.87
N ASN A 75 0.02 -7.92 -14.34
CA ASN A 75 -0.76 -7.14 -13.40
C ASN A 75 -0.33 -5.68 -13.43
N LYS A 76 -1.00 -4.83 -12.63
CA LYS A 76 -0.77 -3.38 -12.57
C LYS A 76 0.66 -2.94 -12.23
N CYS A 77 1.46 -3.83 -11.64
CA CYS A 77 2.84 -3.60 -11.23
C CYS A 77 3.87 -4.17 -12.19
N ILE A 78 3.50 -5.18 -12.99
CA ILE A 78 4.38 -5.80 -13.98
C ILE A 78 4.14 -5.19 -15.37
N CYS A 79 2.89 -4.85 -15.69
CA CYS A 79 2.43 -4.48 -17.03
C CYS A 79 1.45 -3.29 -16.98
N PRO A 80 1.86 -2.11 -16.48
CA PRO A 80 0.95 -0.99 -16.26
C PRO A 80 0.37 -0.39 -17.54
N GLU A 81 1.00 -0.62 -18.70
CA GLU A 81 0.50 -0.17 -20.00
C GLU A 81 -0.81 -0.87 -20.38
N ASP A 82 -0.92 -2.17 -20.10
CA ASP A 82 -2.09 -2.97 -20.45
C ASP A 82 -3.05 -3.16 -19.27
N CYS A 83 -2.51 -3.30 -18.05
CA CYS A 83 -3.28 -3.53 -16.83
C CYS A 83 -3.70 -2.24 -16.09
N GLY A 84 -3.19 -1.09 -16.53
CA GLY A 84 -3.28 0.17 -15.80
C GLY A 84 -2.29 0.24 -14.63
N ARG A 85 -2.09 1.44 -14.09
CA ARG A 85 -1.14 1.67 -13.00
C ARG A 85 -1.71 1.26 -11.65
N CYS A 86 -0.86 0.71 -10.78
CA CYS A 86 -1.16 0.52 -9.37
C CYS A 86 -0.88 1.81 -8.60
N GLU A 87 -1.78 2.77 -8.75
CA GLU A 87 -1.67 4.09 -8.12
C GLU A 87 -3.07 4.61 -7.76
N GLY A 88 -3.10 5.73 -7.04
CA GLY A 88 -4.34 6.33 -6.55
C GLY A 88 -4.64 5.96 -5.10
N LYS A 89 -5.43 6.81 -4.46
CA LYS A 89 -5.81 6.64 -3.06
C LYS A 89 -6.96 5.65 -2.93
N VAL A 90 -6.98 4.92 -1.82
CA VAL A 90 -8.05 3.98 -1.53
C VAL A 90 -9.34 4.76 -1.25
N LYS A 91 -10.45 4.32 -1.82
CA LYS A 91 -11.78 4.85 -1.52
C LYS A 91 -12.50 3.88 -0.61
N PHE A 92 -13.13 4.38 0.46
CA PHE A 92 -13.85 3.56 1.41
C PHE A 92 -15.14 4.24 1.86
N ASN A 93 -16.09 3.43 2.31
CA ASN A 93 -17.39 3.91 2.72
C ASN A 93 -17.40 4.21 4.22
N VAL A 94 -17.87 5.40 4.59
CA VAL A 94 -18.04 5.83 5.97
C VAL A 94 -19.53 6.01 6.26
N SER A 95 -20.01 5.42 7.35
CA SER A 95 -21.38 5.64 7.81
C SER A 95 -21.49 7.01 8.47
N THR A 96 -22.41 7.84 7.99
CA THR A 96 -22.72 9.16 8.55
C THR A 96 -24.19 9.24 8.92
N TYR A 97 -24.60 10.30 9.62
CA TYR A 97 -26.02 10.56 9.90
C TYR A 97 -26.87 10.76 8.63
N ARG A 98 -26.24 10.99 7.46
CA ARG A 98 -26.90 11.12 6.14
C ARG A 98 -26.86 9.83 5.32
N GLY A 99 -26.39 8.72 5.90
CA GLY A 99 -26.16 7.45 5.21
C GLY A 99 -24.69 7.21 4.86
N LEU A 100 -24.47 6.22 4.00
CA LEU A 100 -23.14 5.78 3.57
C LEU A 100 -22.55 6.79 2.59
N GLN A 101 -21.35 7.30 2.86
CA GLN A 101 -20.62 8.19 1.97
C GLN A 101 -19.27 7.58 1.58
N GLU A 102 -18.96 7.60 0.28
CA GLU A 102 -17.62 7.25 -0.21
C GLU A 102 -16.65 8.38 0.12
N LYS A 103 -15.54 8.04 0.77
CA LYS A 103 -14.45 8.95 1.12
C LYS A 103 -13.14 8.40 0.58
N GLU A 104 -12.29 9.30 0.11
CA GLU A 104 -10.93 8.98 -0.29
C GLU A 104 -9.99 9.04 0.92
N ALA A 105 -9.13 8.02 1.05
CA ALA A 105 -8.11 7.92 2.09
C ALA A 105 -7.08 9.03 1.95
N ARG A 106 -6.52 9.46 3.08
CA ARG A 106 -5.52 10.51 3.12
C ARG A 106 -4.15 9.97 2.74
N TYR A 107 -3.78 8.81 3.26
CA TYR A 107 -2.46 8.17 3.16
C TYR A 107 -2.50 6.79 2.52
N ALA A 108 -3.56 6.00 2.72
CA ALA A 108 -3.70 4.68 2.12
C ALA A 108 -3.84 4.79 0.60
N ARG A 109 -2.89 4.21 -0.12
CA ARG A 109 -2.85 4.19 -1.59
C ARG A 109 -2.47 2.81 -2.12
N PHE A 110 -2.82 2.57 -3.38
CA PHE A 110 -2.32 1.41 -4.09
C PHE A 110 -0.84 1.61 -4.42
N ILE A 111 -0.01 0.65 -4.02
CA ILE A 111 1.43 0.65 -4.25
C ILE A 111 1.87 -0.72 -4.78
N CYS A 112 2.95 -0.73 -5.55
CA CYS A 112 3.57 -1.95 -6.02
C CYS A 112 4.60 -2.47 -5.03
N GLU A 113 4.34 -3.65 -4.47
CA GLU A 113 5.24 -4.35 -3.55
C GLU A 113 5.35 -5.81 -3.99
N ASP A 114 6.57 -6.32 -4.13
CA ASP A 114 6.84 -7.67 -4.63
C ASP A 114 6.06 -8.06 -5.90
N LYS A 115 6.00 -7.11 -6.85
CA LYS A 115 5.26 -7.23 -8.12
C LYS A 115 3.74 -7.44 -7.96
N LYS A 116 3.17 -7.14 -6.80
CA LYS A 116 1.74 -7.15 -6.51
C LYS A 116 1.26 -5.74 -6.22
N CYS A 117 0.01 -5.46 -6.60
CA CYS A 117 -0.65 -4.22 -6.26
C CYS A 117 -1.33 -4.39 -4.91
N VAL A 118 -0.79 -3.74 -3.87
CA VAL A 118 -1.28 -3.83 -2.49
C VAL A 118 -1.69 -2.45 -1.99
N VAL A 119 -2.51 -2.42 -0.94
CA VAL A 119 -2.77 -1.18 -0.21
C VAL A 119 -1.65 -0.97 0.79
N GLY A 120 -1.17 0.26 0.90
CA GLY A 120 -0.22 0.62 1.94
C GLY A 120 -0.02 2.12 2.04
N VAL A 121 0.94 2.49 2.87
CA VAL A 121 1.47 3.85 2.97
C VAL A 121 2.74 3.93 2.13
N ALA A 122 2.92 5.03 1.39
CA ALA A 122 4.18 5.23 0.69
C ALA A 122 5.24 5.88 1.57
N PRO A 123 6.54 5.59 1.33
CA PRO A 123 7.61 6.02 2.22
C PRO A 123 7.74 7.54 2.39
N ASP A 124 7.35 8.33 1.39
CA ASP A 124 7.40 9.80 1.40
C ASP A 124 6.37 10.45 2.32
N ASP A 125 5.29 9.72 2.66
CA ASP A 125 4.27 10.19 3.60
C ASP A 125 4.58 9.82 5.05
N VAL A 126 5.52 8.90 5.29
CA VAL A 126 5.83 8.38 6.63
C VAL A 126 6.74 9.33 7.39
N SER A 127 6.29 9.75 8.58
CA SER A 127 7.10 10.49 9.54
C SER A 127 7.32 9.64 10.79
N VAL A 128 8.54 9.64 11.33
CA VAL A 128 8.86 8.92 12.57
C VAL A 128 8.56 9.81 13.77
N LEU A 129 7.65 9.36 14.63
CA LEU A 129 7.38 9.97 15.93
C LEU A 129 8.26 9.32 17.00
N ARG A 130 8.91 10.15 17.80
CA ARG A 130 9.68 9.73 18.97
C ARG A 130 9.13 10.42 20.20
N LEU A 131 8.82 9.64 21.23
CA LEU A 131 8.38 10.12 22.52
C LEU A 131 9.33 9.62 23.59
N THR A 132 9.81 10.53 24.42
CA THR A 132 10.58 10.22 25.61
C THR A 132 9.71 10.43 26.85
N ASP A 133 9.73 9.48 27.78
CA ASP A 133 9.16 9.60 29.13
C ASP A 133 10.14 9.00 30.14
N GLU A 134 9.88 9.22 31.43
CA GLU A 134 10.72 8.73 32.53
C GLU A 134 9.85 7.98 33.55
N ILE A 135 10.38 6.87 34.05
CA ILE A 135 9.94 6.26 35.30
C ILE A 135 10.87 6.77 36.40
N ASP A 136 10.32 7.47 37.40
CA ASP A 136 11.04 7.88 38.61
C ASP A 136 10.33 7.30 39.83
N VAL A 137 10.87 6.20 40.37
CA VAL A 137 10.38 5.56 41.59
C VAL A 137 11.28 5.99 42.75
N ARG A 138 10.77 6.88 43.60
CA ARG A 138 11.51 7.39 44.76
C ARG A 138 11.98 6.24 45.68
N GLY A 139 13.29 6.14 45.90
CA GLY A 139 13.91 5.08 46.70
C GLY A 139 13.90 3.70 46.02
N GLY A 140 13.83 3.68 44.69
CA GLY A 140 13.84 2.46 43.89
C GLY A 140 14.75 2.60 42.69
N PHE A 141 14.27 3.20 41.61
CA PHE A 141 15.05 3.33 40.38
C PHE A 141 14.53 4.46 39.50
N LYS A 142 15.37 4.85 38.52
CA LYS A 142 14.98 5.72 37.41
C LYS A 142 15.28 5.07 36.07
N ALA A 143 14.35 5.17 35.13
CA ALA A 143 14.55 4.66 33.78
C ALA A 143 13.97 5.61 32.72
N ASP A 144 14.74 5.83 31.67
CA ASP A 144 14.28 6.54 30.47
C ASP A 144 13.53 5.57 29.57
N ILE A 145 12.46 6.04 28.94
CA ILE A 145 11.67 5.28 27.99
C ILE A 145 11.60 6.06 26.69
N LEU A 146 11.99 5.42 25.58
CA LEU A 146 11.86 5.94 24.24
C LEU A 146 10.88 5.09 23.43
N VAL A 147 9.74 5.67 23.08
CA VAL A 147 8.77 5.06 22.17
C VAL A 147 8.95 5.65 20.78
N THR A 148 9.20 4.78 19.79
CA THR A 148 9.32 5.15 18.37
C THR A 148 8.20 4.50 17.57
N VAL A 149 7.50 5.29 16.75
CA VAL A 149 6.38 4.81 15.92
C VAL A 149 6.29 5.61 14.61
N ASN A 150 5.95 4.94 13.52
CA ASN A 150 5.67 5.60 12.25
C ASN A 150 4.29 6.29 12.28
N ASN A 151 4.15 7.41 11.57
CA ASN A 151 2.88 8.10 11.40
C ASN A 151 2.78 8.69 9.97
N PRO A 152 1.81 8.25 9.16
CA PRO A 152 0.84 7.17 9.43
C PRO A 152 1.54 5.82 9.69
N PHE A 153 0.85 4.92 10.40
CA PHE A 153 1.33 3.59 10.78
C PHE A 153 0.61 2.52 9.98
N ASP A 154 1.35 1.79 9.15
CA ASP A 154 0.85 0.66 8.38
C ASP A 154 0.80 -0.60 9.25
N THR A 155 -0.40 -1.06 9.59
CA THR A 155 -0.60 -2.17 10.54
C THR A 155 -0.01 -3.51 10.10
N TRP A 156 0.34 -3.69 8.82
CA TRP A 156 0.95 -4.94 8.33
C TRP A 156 2.47 -4.87 8.24
N ARG A 157 3.06 -3.67 8.14
CA ARG A 157 4.49 -3.48 7.83
C ARG A 157 5.25 -2.77 8.94
N ASP A 158 4.60 -1.83 9.61
CA ASP A 158 5.25 -1.04 10.64
C ASP A 158 5.26 -1.76 11.97
N LYS A 159 6.27 -1.42 12.78
CA LYS A 159 6.40 -1.86 14.16
C LYS A 159 6.54 -0.66 15.07
N LEU A 160 5.86 -0.70 16.21
CA LEU A 160 6.11 0.22 17.32
C LEU A 160 7.31 -0.32 18.11
N SER A 161 8.26 0.54 18.45
CA SER A 161 9.44 0.17 19.24
C SER A 161 9.41 0.87 20.60
N VAL A 162 9.66 0.12 21.67
CA VAL A 162 9.81 0.62 23.04
C VAL A 162 11.20 0.26 23.52
N GLU A 163 12.01 1.28 23.77
CA GLU A 163 13.32 1.15 24.39
C GLU A 163 13.25 1.66 25.83
N VAL A 164 13.86 0.92 26.76
CA VAL A 164 13.95 1.30 28.17
C VAL A 164 15.41 1.25 28.58
N ALA A 165 15.90 2.32 29.20
CA ALA A 165 17.27 2.45 29.66
C ALA A 165 17.32 2.78 31.15
N LEU A 166 17.99 1.96 31.96
CA LEU A 166 18.14 2.19 33.40
C LEU A 166 19.13 3.35 33.64
N LYS A 167 18.70 4.37 34.37
CA LYS A 167 19.48 5.60 34.65
C LYS A 167 20.00 5.70 36.06
N ASP A 168 19.22 5.20 37.01
CA ASP A 168 19.56 5.21 38.42
C ASP A 168 18.98 3.99 39.09
N LEU A 169 19.67 3.46 40.09
CA LEU A 169 19.26 2.29 40.84
C LEU A 169 19.66 2.50 42.30
N ASP A 170 18.66 2.52 43.19
CA ASP A 170 18.87 2.67 44.62
C ASP A 170 19.66 1.46 45.15
N PRO A 171 20.69 1.66 45.99
CA PRO A 171 21.51 0.57 46.52
C PRO A 171 20.72 -0.47 47.33
N ASP A 172 19.53 -0.12 47.84
CA ASP A 172 18.65 -1.05 48.55
C ASP A 172 17.84 -1.94 47.60
N VAL A 173 17.88 -1.71 46.27
CA VAL A 173 17.24 -2.57 45.27
C VAL A 173 18.10 -3.79 44.97
N VAL A 174 17.55 -4.98 45.25
CA VAL A 174 18.24 -6.26 45.08
C VAL A 174 17.97 -6.82 43.69
N GLY A 175 19.05 -6.97 42.92
CA GLY A 175 19.00 -7.61 41.62
C GLY A 175 18.22 -6.79 40.57
N GLY A 176 18.18 -5.46 40.69
CA GLY A 176 17.65 -4.60 39.64
C GLY A 176 16.13 -4.66 39.42
N VAL A 177 15.72 -4.31 38.20
CA VAL A 177 14.31 -4.13 37.83
C VAL A 177 13.94 -5.07 36.69
N THR A 178 12.81 -5.77 36.80
CA THR A 178 12.29 -6.67 35.77
C THR A 178 11.03 -6.09 35.13
N PHE A 179 11.06 -5.89 33.81
CA PHE A 179 9.90 -5.52 33.01
C PHE A 179 9.20 -6.78 32.52
N THR A 180 7.94 -6.94 32.91
CA THR A 180 7.19 -8.21 32.76
C THR A 180 6.26 -8.20 31.55
N ASN A 181 5.53 -7.10 31.34
CA ASN A 181 4.60 -6.96 30.22
C ASN A 181 4.66 -5.56 29.63
N ILE A 182 4.36 -5.47 28.34
CA ILE A 182 4.14 -4.20 27.65
C ILE A 182 2.82 -4.31 26.89
N ARG A 183 1.96 -3.30 27.05
CA ARG A 183 0.64 -3.19 26.42
C ARG A 183 0.56 -1.89 25.64
N VAL A 184 -0.03 -1.94 24.45
CA VAL A 184 -0.34 -0.77 23.63
C VAL A 184 -1.85 -0.64 23.55
N LEU A 185 -2.39 0.50 23.95
CA LEU A 185 -3.81 0.76 24.11
C LEU A 185 -4.24 1.98 23.29
N SER A 186 -5.49 1.99 22.83
CA SER A 186 -6.18 3.21 22.42
C SER A 186 -7.49 3.34 23.18
N GLY A 187 -7.49 4.21 24.20
CA GLY A 187 -8.57 4.25 25.18
C GLY A 187 -8.65 2.93 25.95
N ASN A 188 -9.69 2.14 25.68
CA ASN A 188 -9.89 0.79 26.25
C ASN A 188 -9.60 -0.33 25.24
N GLU A 189 -9.30 -0.01 23.99
CA GLU A 189 -8.98 -0.98 22.95
C GLU A 189 -7.52 -1.45 23.12
N LEU A 190 -7.29 -2.76 23.17
CA LEU A 190 -5.95 -3.33 23.15
C LEU A 190 -5.45 -3.43 21.71
N LEU A 191 -4.46 -2.61 21.37
CA LEU A 191 -3.84 -2.59 20.05
C LEU A 191 -2.63 -3.51 19.93
N GLY A 192 -2.00 -3.86 21.05
CA GLY A 192 -0.83 -4.75 21.03
C GLY A 192 -0.45 -5.17 22.44
N ARG A 193 0.16 -6.34 22.56
CA ARG A 193 0.61 -6.87 23.86
C ARG A 193 1.78 -7.81 23.66
N LYS A 194 2.80 -7.67 24.51
CA LYS A 194 3.87 -8.65 24.68
C LYS A 194 3.88 -9.10 26.14
N LEU A 195 3.72 -10.39 26.33
CA LEU A 195 3.73 -11.04 27.64
C LEU A 195 5.07 -11.71 27.89
N GLY A 196 5.45 -11.76 29.17
CA GLY A 196 6.67 -12.46 29.57
C GLY A 196 7.90 -11.84 28.92
N VAL A 197 7.91 -10.51 28.80
CA VAL A 197 9.07 -9.74 28.34
C VAL A 197 10.28 -10.14 29.19
N ASN A 198 10.09 -10.22 30.52
CA ASN A 198 11.04 -10.71 31.51
C ASN A 198 12.45 -10.14 31.30
N LYS A 199 12.52 -8.88 30.87
CA LYS A 199 13.78 -8.16 30.65
C LYS A 199 14.20 -7.55 31.98
N LYS A 200 15.37 -7.95 32.43
CA LYS A 200 15.95 -7.54 33.70
C LYS A 200 17.08 -6.55 33.42
N LEU A 201 17.04 -5.41 34.10
CA LEU A 201 18.08 -4.39 34.07
C LEU A 201 18.71 -4.34 35.46
N GLU A 202 19.97 -4.77 35.55
CA GLU A 202 20.70 -4.93 36.81
C GLU A 202 21.66 -3.77 37.06
N ASP A 203 22.25 -3.24 36.00
CA ASP A 203 23.28 -2.21 36.07
C ASP A 203 22.81 -0.88 35.44
N ILE A 204 23.25 0.24 36.02
CA ILE A 204 23.01 1.57 35.43
C ILE A 204 23.64 1.60 34.03
N GLY A 205 22.82 1.97 33.03
CA GLY A 205 23.20 1.93 31.62
C GLY A 205 22.70 0.70 30.87
N ASP A 206 22.09 -0.29 31.54
CA ASP A 206 21.40 -1.39 30.88
C ASP A 206 20.23 -0.89 30.02
N ILE A 207 20.08 -1.50 28.84
CA ILE A 207 19.05 -1.14 27.85
C ILE A 207 18.41 -2.41 27.31
N PHE A 208 17.10 -2.35 27.08
CA PHE A 208 16.44 -3.31 26.20
C PHE A 208 15.47 -2.60 25.25
N THR A 209 15.24 -3.23 24.11
CA THR A 209 14.30 -2.76 23.08
C THR A 209 13.33 -3.88 22.74
N GLU A 210 12.04 -3.55 22.67
CA GLU A 210 10.99 -4.45 22.23
C GLU A 210 10.20 -3.85 21.07
N GLU A 211 9.95 -4.66 20.05
CA GLU A 211 9.12 -4.29 18.90
C GLU A 211 7.73 -4.96 18.98
N PHE A 212 6.72 -4.24 18.49
CA PHE A 212 5.32 -4.62 18.54
C PHE A 212 4.66 -4.40 17.18
N GLU A 213 3.97 -5.43 16.70
CA GLU A 213 2.94 -5.28 15.68
C GLU A 213 1.67 -4.77 16.35
N LEU A 214 1.01 -3.78 15.73
CA LEU A 214 -0.27 -3.28 16.20
C LEU A 214 -1.39 -4.02 15.47
N VAL A 215 -2.19 -4.74 16.23
CA VAL A 215 -3.43 -5.37 15.75
C VAL A 215 -4.56 -4.43 16.07
N SER A 216 -5.38 -4.08 15.08
CA SER A 216 -6.54 -3.23 15.32
C SER A 216 -7.80 -3.86 14.75
N ALA A 217 -8.88 -3.83 15.52
CA ALA A 217 -10.17 -4.39 15.13
C ALA A 217 -10.99 -3.41 14.26
N GLN A 218 -10.31 -2.46 13.60
CA GLN A 218 -10.95 -1.36 12.90
C GLN A 218 -11.69 -1.86 11.66
N SER A 219 -12.79 -1.20 11.36
CA SER A 219 -13.55 -1.42 10.13
C SER A 219 -13.17 -0.45 9.01
N LEU A 220 -12.43 0.62 9.32
CA LEU A 220 -12.03 1.65 8.36
C LEU A 220 -10.60 1.41 7.88
N VAL A 221 -10.33 1.78 6.64
CA VAL A 221 -8.99 1.76 6.03
C VAL A 221 -8.03 2.70 6.77
N GLU A 222 -8.56 3.80 7.30
CA GLU A 222 -7.80 4.77 8.09
C GLU A 222 -8.57 5.23 9.32
N GLU A 223 -7.91 5.22 10.47
CA GLU A 223 -8.46 5.78 11.70
C GLU A 223 -7.37 6.47 12.53
N GLU A 224 -7.71 7.65 13.04
CA GLU A 224 -6.83 8.40 13.94
C GLU A 224 -7.01 7.90 15.37
N LYS A 225 -5.96 7.32 15.96
CA LYS A 225 -5.98 6.74 17.31
C LYS A 225 -5.03 7.49 18.25
N SER A 226 -5.45 7.64 19.50
CA SER A 226 -4.56 8.03 20.59
C SER A 226 -3.88 6.77 21.11
N ILE A 227 -2.55 6.75 21.19
CA ILE A 227 -1.81 5.58 21.67
C ILE A 227 -1.32 5.83 23.09
N ASP A 228 -1.61 4.87 23.96
CA ASP A 228 -1.03 4.77 25.29
C ASP A 228 -0.17 3.49 25.36
N VAL A 229 1.09 3.58 25.79
CA VAL A 229 1.97 2.44 26.06
C VAL A 229 2.03 2.23 27.56
N GLU A 230 1.72 1.03 28.04
CA GLU A 230 1.73 0.67 29.46
C GLU A 230 2.78 -0.40 29.71
N LEU A 231 3.72 -0.13 30.61
CA LEU A 231 4.79 -1.05 31.00
C LEU A 231 4.56 -1.53 32.42
N ASP A 232 4.48 -2.85 32.60
CA ASP A 232 4.38 -3.49 33.91
C ASP A 232 5.78 -3.91 34.37
N TYR A 233 6.16 -3.55 35.59
CA TYR A 233 7.49 -3.83 36.14
C TYR A 233 7.44 -4.25 37.61
N GLU A 234 8.46 -5.00 38.03
CA GLU A 234 8.67 -5.40 39.41
C GLU A 234 10.14 -5.30 39.80
N TYR A 235 10.39 -5.05 41.08
CA TYR A 235 11.73 -4.99 41.67
C TYR A 235 11.66 -5.41 43.14
N VAL A 236 12.80 -5.82 43.70
CA VAL A 236 12.94 -6.22 45.09
C VAL A 236 13.71 -5.13 45.84
N VAL A 237 13.19 -4.66 46.98
CA VAL A 237 13.87 -3.65 47.80
C VAL A 237 14.05 -4.17 49.23
N LEU A 238 15.18 -3.83 49.86
CA LEU A 238 15.45 -4.13 51.27
C LEU A 238 14.77 -3.10 52.17
N GLU A 239 13.62 -3.46 52.74
CA GLU A 239 12.93 -2.64 53.74
C GLU A 239 13.20 -3.22 55.12
N ARG A 240 13.97 -2.50 55.95
CA ARG A 240 14.33 -2.93 57.32
C ARG A 240 15.02 -4.29 57.39
N GLY A 241 15.81 -4.62 56.36
CA GLY A 241 16.56 -5.87 56.27
C GLY A 241 15.76 -7.06 55.72
N GLU A 242 14.52 -6.85 55.28
CA GLU A 242 13.71 -7.86 54.61
C GLU A 242 13.52 -7.51 53.13
N GLU A 243 13.60 -8.52 52.26
CA GLU A 243 13.32 -8.36 50.83
C GLU A 243 11.82 -8.23 50.58
N VAL A 244 11.41 -7.11 49.99
CA VAL A 244 10.01 -6.83 49.64
C VAL A 244 9.89 -6.66 48.13
N VAL A 245 9.05 -7.50 47.51
CA VAL A 245 8.73 -7.37 46.08
C VAL A 245 7.71 -6.25 45.87
N LYS A 246 8.08 -5.24 45.07
CA LYS A 246 7.18 -4.17 44.64
C LYS A 246 6.78 -4.41 43.17
N ARG A 247 5.50 -4.24 42.87
CA ARG A 247 4.94 -4.34 41.52
C ARG A 247 4.20 -3.07 41.18
N SER A 248 4.40 -2.55 39.98
CA SER A 248 3.77 -1.32 39.52
C SER A 248 3.68 -1.31 37.99
N SER A 249 3.03 -0.27 37.47
CA SER A 249 2.88 -0.05 36.03
C SER A 249 3.05 1.43 35.70
N ARG A 250 3.66 1.76 34.56
CA ARG A 250 3.74 3.11 34.02
C ARG A 250 2.98 3.19 32.71
N LYS A 251 2.03 4.13 32.63
CA LYS A 251 1.29 4.44 31.40
C LYS A 251 1.82 5.72 30.77
N ILE A 252 2.21 5.63 29.50
CA ILE A 252 2.81 6.68 28.69
C ILE A 252 1.84 7.02 27.57
N ARG A 253 1.43 8.27 27.45
CA ARG A 253 0.53 8.72 26.38
C ARG A 253 1.33 9.42 25.29
N LEU A 254 1.16 9.00 24.03
CA LEU A 254 1.70 9.74 22.90
C LEU A 254 1.01 11.11 22.81
N SER A 255 1.82 12.17 22.73
CA SER A 255 1.34 13.56 22.68
C SER A 255 0.57 13.87 21.39
N LYS A 256 0.84 13.11 20.32
CA LYS A 256 0.14 13.17 19.04
C LYS A 256 -0.61 11.87 18.81
N LYS A 257 -1.82 11.98 18.28
CA LYS A 257 -2.51 10.84 17.70
C LYS A 257 -1.79 10.38 16.45
N ILE A 258 -1.88 9.09 16.17
CA ILE A 258 -1.33 8.49 14.95
C ILE A 258 -2.47 8.07 14.04
N MET A 259 -2.22 8.14 12.73
CA MET A 259 -3.13 7.57 11.75
C MET A 259 -2.78 6.11 11.54
N LEU A 260 -3.63 5.18 11.99
CA LEU A 260 -3.49 3.77 11.67
C LEU A 260 -4.06 3.52 10.27
N VAL A 261 -3.31 2.78 9.45
CA VAL A 261 -3.71 2.36 8.11
C VAL A 261 -3.82 0.83 8.09
N VAL A 262 -5.00 0.34 7.72
CA VAL A 262 -5.31 -1.09 7.59
C VAL A 262 -5.46 -1.41 6.10
N PRO A 263 -4.50 -2.15 5.51
CA PRO A 263 -4.56 -2.56 4.10
C PRO A 263 -5.77 -3.42 3.71
#